data_AF-A0AAI9K501-F1
#
_entry.id   AF-A0AAI9K501-F1
#
_cell.length_a   1.000
_cell.length_b   1.000
_cell.length_c   1.000
_cell.angle_alpha   90.00
_cell.angle_beta   90.00
_cell.angle_gamma   90.00
#
_symmetry.space_group_name_H-M   'P 1'
#
loop_
_entity.id
_entity.type
_entity.pdbx_description
1 polymer ?
#
loop_
_entity_poly.entity_id
_entity_poly.type
_entity_poly.pdbx_seq_one_letter_code
_entity_poly.pdbx_strand_id
1 'polypeptide(L)'
;MATKININTKQLHADIKALKDDIDASMRERLVIQCGYEELASQWSGPAAKTYDEGFRNAMTNMKALYSDIKDKIDGVYDMCKLFEKCEASVLDRIQEL
;
A
#
# COMPACT_ATOMS: atom_id res chain seq x y z
N MET A 1 20.24 0.33 -31.03
CA MET A 1 20.77 0.59 -29.67
C MET A 1 19.75 0.07 -28.68
N ALA A 2 20.10 -0.88 -27.81
CA ALA A 2 19.22 -1.26 -26.71
C ALA A 2 19.17 -0.10 -25.70
N THR A 3 17.98 0.43 -25.44
CA THR A 3 17.78 1.43 -24.38
C THR A 3 18.23 0.80 -23.06
N LYS A 4 19.29 1.35 -22.46
CA LYS A 4 19.86 0.82 -21.21
C LYS A 4 18.88 1.15 -20.09
N ILE A 5 18.05 0.18 -19.71
CA ILE A 5 17.16 0.28 -18.56
C ILE A 5 18.05 0.20 -17.31
N ASN A 6 18.37 1.35 -16.72
CA ASN A 6 19.16 1.42 -15.49
C ASN A 6 18.23 1.44 -14.28
N ILE A 7 17.59 0.31 -14.00
CA ILE A 7 16.71 0.15 -12.83
C ILE A 7 17.52 -0.51 -11.71
N ASN A 8 17.65 0.18 -10.59
CA ASN A 8 18.24 -0.38 -9.38
C ASN A 8 17.18 -1.20 -8.63
N THR A 9 17.06 -2.48 -8.98
CA THR A 9 16.08 -3.41 -8.38
C THR A 9 16.26 -3.57 -6.87
N LYS A 10 17.49 -3.44 -6.34
CA LYS A 10 17.75 -3.46 -4.90
C LYS A 10 17.14 -2.28 -4.16
N GLN A 11 17.30 -1.07 -4.70
CA GLN A 11 16.67 0.13 -4.14
C GLN A 11 15.14 0.02 -4.25
N LEU A 12 14.65 -0.46 -5.40
CA LEU A 12 13.22 -0.64 -5.62
C LEU A 12 12.59 -1.60 -4.59
N HIS A 13 13.26 -2.72 -4.25
CA HIS A 13 12.81 -3.61 -3.17
C HIS A 13 12.77 -2.92 -1.80
N ALA A 14 13.78 -2.11 -1.48
CA ALA A 14 13.83 -1.38 -0.22
C ALA A 14 12.67 -0.37 -0.12
N ASP A 15 12.42 0.37 -1.20
CA ASP A 15 11.35 1.37 -1.29
C ASP A 15 9.96 0.70 -1.21
N ILE A 16 9.76 -0.41 -1.94
CA ILE A 16 8.52 -1.20 -1.87
C ILE A 16 8.27 -1.67 -0.45
N LYS A 17 9.30 -2.19 0.23
CA LYS A 17 9.17 -2.67 1.60
C LYS A 17 8.77 -1.54 2.55
N ALA A 18 9.44 -0.39 2.47
CA ALA A 18 9.11 0.77 3.29
C ALA A 18 7.65 1.20 3.08
N LEU A 19 7.20 1.28 1.82
CA LEU A 19 5.81 1.62 1.51
C LEU A 19 4.80 0.61 2.07
N LYS A 20 5.10 -0.70 2.03
CA LYS A 20 4.25 -1.73 2.64
C LYS A 20 4.16 -1.55 4.15
N ASP A 21 5.31 -1.34 4.80
CA ASP A 21 5.40 -1.15 6.25
C ASP A 21 4.61 0.11 6.69
N ASP A 22 4.69 1.20 5.93
CA ASP A 22 3.98 2.46 6.20
C ASP A 22 2.45 2.32 6.04
N ILE A 23 1.99 1.57 5.04
CA ILE A 23 0.56 1.30 4.84
C ILE A 23 0.02 0.42 5.96
N ASP A 24 0.76 -0.63 6.33
CA ASP A 24 0.36 -1.50 7.43
C ASP A 24 0.30 -0.71 8.75
N ALA A 25 1.21 0.24 8.98
CA ALA A 25 1.15 1.16 10.11
C ALA A 25 -0.10 2.05 10.06
N SER A 26 -0.36 2.68 8.93
CA SER A 26 -1.53 3.54 8.72
C SER A 26 -2.86 2.78 8.90
N MET A 27 -2.91 1.51 8.49
CA MET A 27 -4.07 0.63 8.71
C MET A 27 -4.28 0.32 10.19
N ARG A 28 -3.21 0.14 10.97
CA ARG A 28 -3.30 -0.04 12.44
C ARG A 28 -3.80 1.22 13.12
N GLU A 29 -3.31 2.40 12.74
CA GLU A 29 -3.77 3.68 13.28
C GLU A 29 -5.26 3.90 12.98
N ARG A 30 -5.71 3.60 11.75
CA ARG A 30 -7.14 3.64 11.39
C ARG A 30 -7.98 2.77 12.31
N LEU A 31 -7.52 1.57 12.67
CA LEU A 31 -8.23 0.68 13.60
C LEU A 31 -8.33 1.28 15.00
N VAL A 32 -7.25 1.89 15.50
CA VAL A 32 -7.26 2.59 16.80
C VAL A 32 -8.27 3.74 16.80
N ILE A 33 -8.28 4.55 15.74
CA ILE A 33 -9.26 5.66 15.57
C ILE A 33 -10.69 5.11 15.54
N GLN A 34 -10.91 4.01 14.82
CA GLN A 34 -12.22 3.37 14.77
C GLN A 34 -12.69 2.88 16.14
N CYS A 35 -11.83 2.22 16.92
CA CYS A 35 -12.18 1.76 18.27
C CYS A 35 -12.49 2.94 19.20
N GLY A 36 -11.66 3.99 19.20
CA GLY A 36 -11.92 5.18 20.01
C GLY A 36 -13.22 5.90 19.62
N TYR A 37 -13.57 5.89 18.33
CA TYR A 37 -14.86 6.39 17.87
C TYR A 37 -16.02 5.52 18.37
N GLU A 38 -15.91 4.20 18.31
CA GLU A 38 -16.96 3.27 18.79
C GLU A 38 -17.24 3.47 20.29
N GLU A 39 -16.20 3.68 21.10
CA GLU A 39 -16.33 4.03 22.51
C GLU A 39 -17.08 5.37 22.70
N LEU A 40 -16.69 6.41 21.96
CA LEU A 40 -17.36 7.72 22.00
C LEU A 40 -18.83 7.63 21.57
N ALA A 41 -19.10 6.94 20.46
CA ALA A 41 -20.43 6.77 19.89
C ALA A 41 -21.38 6.04 20.84
N SER A 42 -20.87 5.13 21.68
CA SER A 42 -21.68 4.42 22.67
C SER A 42 -22.32 5.33 23.73
N GLN A 43 -21.74 6.51 23.97
CA GLN A 43 -22.17 7.47 24.99
C GLN A 43 -22.79 8.74 24.39
N TRP A 44 -22.64 8.95 23.09
CA TRP A 44 -23.07 10.17 22.42
C TRP A 44 -24.46 10.01 21.78
N SER A 45 -25.42 10.83 22.22
CA SER A 45 -26.79 10.83 21.70
C SER A 45 -27.20 12.19 21.12
N GLY A 46 -28.27 12.18 20.34
CA GLY A 46 -28.87 13.36 19.72
C GLY A 46 -28.59 13.47 18.21
N PRO A 47 -29.22 14.45 17.53
CA PRO A 47 -29.14 14.59 16.08
C PRO A 47 -27.70 14.76 15.56
N ALA A 48 -26.85 15.47 16.30
CA ALA A 48 -25.44 15.64 15.95
C ALA A 48 -24.68 14.31 15.93
N ALA A 49 -24.92 13.43 16.90
CA ALA A 49 -24.29 12.11 16.96
C ALA A 49 -24.56 11.29 15.70
N LYS A 50 -25.80 11.34 15.18
CA LYS A 50 -26.20 10.62 13.97
C LYS A 50 -25.48 11.13 12.72
N THR A 51 -25.42 12.45 12.52
CA THR A 51 -24.72 13.04 11.35
C THR A 51 -23.22 12.75 11.39
N TYR A 52 -22.60 12.85 12.57
CA TYR A 52 -21.19 12.51 12.73
C TYR A 52 -20.91 11.01 12.55
N ASP A 53 -21.79 10.11 13.00
CA ASP A 53 -21.65 8.66 12.78
C ASP A 53 -21.65 8.29 11.31
N GLU A 54 -22.60 8.82 10.55
CA GLU A 54 -22.65 8.59 9.11
C GLU A 54 -21.39 9.12 8.41
N GLY A 55 -20.98 10.36 8.72
CA GLY A 55 -19.77 10.96 8.15
C GLY A 55 -18.50 10.18 8.50
N PHE A 56 -18.37 9.74 9.75
CA PHE A 56 -17.23 8.96 10.22
C PHE A 56 -17.17 7.59 9.54
N ARG A 57 -18.29 6.86 9.47
CA ARG A 57 -18.36 5.54 8.82
C ARG A 57 -18.03 5.63 7.34
N ASN A 58 -18.50 6.67 6.66
CA ASN A 58 -18.17 6.92 5.26
C ASN A 58 -16.67 7.19 5.08
N ALA A 59 -16.07 8.02 5.94
CA ALA A 59 -14.63 8.28 5.92
C ALA A 59 -13.82 7.00 6.16
N MET A 60 -14.19 6.17 7.14
CA MET A 60 -13.51 4.91 7.43
C MET A 60 -13.62 3.91 6.28
N THR A 61 -14.77 3.85 5.61
CA THR A 61 -14.97 3.02 4.42
C THR A 61 -14.08 3.48 3.27
N ASN A 62 -14.03 4.78 3.01
CA ASN A 62 -13.18 5.35 1.96
C ASN A 62 -11.69 5.12 2.25
N MET A 63 -11.25 5.31 3.50
CA MET A 63 -9.87 5.02 3.90
C MET A 63 -9.52 3.54 3.68
N LYS A 64 -10.41 2.61 4.04
CA LYS A 64 -10.19 1.18 3.80
C LYS A 64 -10.05 0.86 2.31
N ALA A 65 -10.89 1.46 1.47
CA ALA A 65 -10.79 1.29 0.01
C ALA A 65 -9.47 1.84 -0.53
N LEU A 66 -9.06 3.03 -0.08
CA LEU A 66 -7.79 3.64 -0.47
C LEU A 66 -6.59 2.76 -0.08
N TYR A 67 -6.58 2.21 1.14
CA TYR A 67 -5.50 1.30 1.56
C TYR A 67 -5.42 0.04 0.68
N SER A 68 -6.56 -0.53 0.29
CA SER A 68 -6.59 -1.67 -0.63
C SER A 68 -6.00 -1.31 -1.99
N ASP A 69 -6.43 -0.17 -2.57
CA ASP A 69 -5.94 0.28 -3.87
C ASP A 69 -4.43 0.58 -3.87
N ILE A 70 -3.91 1.21 -2.81
CA ILE A 70 -2.47 1.46 -2.70
C ILE A 70 -1.70 0.14 -2.56
N LYS A 71 -2.21 -0.79 -1.76
CA LYS A 71 -1.59 -2.11 -1.59
C LYS A 71 -1.51 -2.86 -2.93
N ASP A 72 -2.60 -2.89 -3.69
CA ASP A 72 -2.65 -3.52 -5.01
C ASP A 72 -1.63 -2.90 -5.98
N LYS A 73 -1.49 -1.57 -5.95
CA LYS A 73 -0.49 -0.85 -6.77
C LYS A 73 0.94 -1.20 -6.37
N ILE A 74 1.24 -1.29 -5.08
CA ILE A 74 2.57 -1.67 -4.60
C ILE A 74 2.89 -3.12 -4.99
N ASP A 75 1.93 -4.03 -4.89
CA ASP A 75 2.11 -5.40 -5.34
C ASP A 75 2.37 -5.47 -6.85
N GLY A 76 1.69 -4.64 -7.66
CA GLY A 76 1.99 -4.49 -9.08
C GLY A 76 3.41 -3.97 -9.36
N VAL A 77 3.91 -3.00 -8.60
CA VAL A 77 5.29 -2.50 -8.71
C VAL A 77 6.30 -3.59 -8.32
N TYR A 78 5.97 -4.39 -7.30
CA TYR A 78 6.79 -5.52 -6.89
C TYR A 78 6.88 -6.62 -7.95
N ASP A 79 5.78 -6.93 -8.63
CA ASP A 79 5.79 -7.88 -9.75
C ASP A 79 6.61 -7.35 -10.93
N MET A 80 6.54 -6.05 -11.22
CA MET A 80 7.42 -5.41 -12.21
C MET A 80 8.90 -5.49 -11.83
N CYS A 81 9.23 -5.29 -10.55
CA CYS A 81 10.61 -5.45 -10.05
C CYS A 81 11.13 -6.86 -10.35
N LYS A 82 10.31 -7.90 -10.10
CA LYS A 82 10.67 -9.29 -10.41
C LYS A 82 10.87 -9.55 -11.90
N LEU A 83 10.09 -8.89 -12.76
CA LEU A 83 10.27 -9.02 -14.22
C LEU A 83 11.62 -8.45 -14.67
N PHE A 84 12.04 -7.32 -14.10
CA PHE A 84 13.36 -6.76 -14.39
C PHE A 84 14.49 -7.68 -13.93
N GLU A 85 14.40 -8.25 -12.73
CA GLU A 85 15.39 -9.21 -12.22
C GLU A 85 15.52 -10.45 -13.10
N LYS A 86 14.39 -11.02 -13.55
CA LYS A 86 14.40 -12.16 -14.48
C LYS A 86 15.01 -11.81 -15.84
N CYS A 87 14.72 -10.61 -16.35
CA CYS A 87 15.29 -10.13 -17.59
C CYS A 87 16.82 -9.97 -17.48
N GLU A 88 17.29 -9.35 -16.39
CA GLU A 88 18.72 -9.18 -16.11
C GLU A 88 19.44 -10.53 -16.02
N ALA A 89 18.88 -11.49 -15.26
CA ALA A 89 19.43 -12.84 -15.16
C ALA A 89 19.50 -13.53 -16.53
N SER A 90 18.42 -13.47 -17.32
CA SER A 90 18.36 -14.09 -18.65
C SER A 90 19.39 -13.50 -19.63
N VAL A 91 19.63 -12.19 -19.57
CA VAL A 91 20.67 -11.53 -20.37
C VAL A 91 22.07 -11.95 -19.92
N LEU A 92 22.31 -12.02 -18.61
CA LEU A 92 23.61 -12.44 -18.06
C LEU A 92 23.94 -13.88 -18.44
N ASP A 93 22.99 -14.81 -18.34
CA ASP A 93 23.15 -16.20 -18.73
C ASP A 93 23.53 -16.31 -20.22
N ARG A 94 22.81 -15.58 -21.08
CA ARG A 94 23.05 -15.55 -22.54
C ARG A 94 24.44 -15.01 -22.91
N ILE A 95 24.97 -14.06 -22.13
CA ILE A 95 26.31 -13.51 -22.35
C ILE A 95 27.39 -14.52 -21.94
N GLN A 96 27.17 -15.30 -20.88
CA GLN A 96 28.12 -16.32 -20.43
C GLN A 96 28.22 -17.52 -21.40
N GLU A 97 27.19 -17.76 -22.21
CA GLU A 97 27.16 -18.80 -23.25
C GLU A 97 27.87 -18.40 -24.56
N LEU A 98 28.28 -17.13 -24.72
CA LEU A 98 28.97 -16.58 -25.90
C LEU A 98 30.48 -16.48 -25.69
#